data_AF-A0A6N2EV26-F1
#
_entry.id   AF-A0A6N2EV26-F1
#
_cell.length_a   1.000
_cell.length_b   1.000
_cell.length_c   1.000
_cell.angle_alpha   90.00
_cell.angle_beta   90.00
_cell.angle_gamma   90.00
#
_symmetry.space_group_name_H-M   'P 1'
#
loop_
_entity.id
_entity.type
_entity.pdbx_description
1 polymer ?
#
loop_
_entity_poly.entity_id
_entity_poly.type
_entity_poly.pdbx_seq_one_letter_code
_entity_poly.pdbx_strand_id
1 'polypeptide(L)'
;MGASVRSRGMTLIELLVAMTITATVIGGLGSAIMITSRAAPQSGDPLKARLDTLHGADLLAAELAGAIEITEAEPRSIAFRVRRHNGITRTVRYHWSGVPGDPLLRTFASGEDVEVLAGVQRMAIGYERQQGSVAPRTLTHPEQIVSIITGTDDDRYTVDDQAAIAQPFDPDLPEGTVRARFTEARVMMRRNELLLPSGAVTVQVRRFNPDTNRPGRLIAWGEVGVSSISYSYEVVRVPLTSHETPTDGPFCIMVVCNNSSGVTAAIDRSSVSGDWRIWYRDTPSSEWEHWSGSRRLVHSVRAVPTTKTDPDPAPIRRVTLEIDNGSRPVRVGAFIKPTPGGSP
;
A
#
# COMPACT_ATOMS: atom_id res chain seq x y z
N MET A 1 58.04 60.47 46.67
CA MET A 1 56.87 60.73 47.55
C MET A 1 56.31 59.37 47.97
N GLY A 2 56.57 58.94 49.21
CA GLY A 2 56.04 57.69 49.77
C GLY A 2 55.40 58.02 51.11
N ALA A 3 54.08 57.93 51.20
CA ALA A 3 53.35 58.13 52.45
C ALA A 3 53.56 56.88 53.32
N SER A 4 54.21 57.04 54.47
CA SER A 4 54.38 55.97 55.44
C SER A 4 53.03 55.64 56.09
N VAL A 5 52.46 54.50 55.72
CA VAL A 5 51.25 53.98 56.35
C VAL A 5 51.65 53.43 57.72
N ARG A 6 51.21 54.08 58.80
CA ARG A 6 51.36 53.55 60.17
C ARG A 6 50.39 52.38 60.34
N SER A 7 50.91 51.16 60.43
CA SER A 7 50.16 49.98 60.85
C SER A 7 49.82 50.10 62.33
N ARG A 8 48.54 50.35 62.66
CA ARG A 8 48.04 50.21 64.02
C ARG A 8 47.90 48.71 64.32
N GLY A 9 48.55 48.23 65.37
CA GLY A 9 48.39 46.86 65.83
C GLY A 9 46.97 46.65 66.37
N MET A 10 46.36 45.51 66.03
CA MET A 10 45.06 45.10 66.58
C MET A 10 45.19 44.87 68.09
N THR A 11 44.20 45.33 68.83
CA THR A 11 44.07 44.97 70.24
C THR A 11 43.64 43.51 70.37
N LEU A 12 44.00 42.87 71.49
CA LEU A 12 43.68 41.45 71.72
C LEU A 12 42.16 41.19 71.75
N ILE A 13 41.38 42.19 72.17
CA ILE A 13 39.92 42.11 72.17
C ILE A 13 39.31 42.22 70.76
N GLU A 14 39.89 43.04 69.87
CA GLU A 14 39.47 43.09 68.45
C GLU A 14 39.73 41.77 67.74
N LEU A 15 40.85 41.10 68.03
CA LEU A 15 41.15 39.79 67.46
C LEU A 15 40.13 38.74 67.91
N LEU A 16 39.78 38.71 69.20
CA LEU A 16 38.77 37.79 69.74
C LEU A 16 37.40 38.01 69.10
N VAL A 17 36.94 39.26 68.98
CA VAL A 17 35.66 39.58 68.34
C VAL A 17 35.67 39.18 66.86
N ALA A 18 36.76 39.48 66.14
CA ALA A 18 36.90 39.08 64.74
C ALA A 18 36.86 37.55 64.57
N MET A 19 37.51 36.80 65.46
CA MET A 19 37.45 35.33 65.47
C MET A 19 36.04 34.80 65.75
N THR A 20 35.31 35.36 66.71
CA THR A 20 33.94 34.94 67.02
C THR A 20 32.97 35.20 65.85
N ILE A 21 33.07 36.38 65.21
CA ILE A 21 32.26 36.71 64.03
C ILE A 21 32.57 35.75 62.89
N THR A 22 33.86 35.51 62.62
CA THR A 22 34.29 34.60 61.54
C THR A 22 33.80 33.18 61.79
N ALA A 23 33.92 32.67 63.02
CA ALA A 23 33.42 31.35 63.39
C ALA A 23 31.90 31.22 63.20
N THR A 24 31.14 32.26 63.56
CA THR A 24 29.68 32.30 63.39
C THR A 24 29.29 32.31 61.91
N VAL A 25 29.98 33.10 61.08
CA VAL A 25 29.75 33.17 59.63
C VAL A 25 30.07 31.84 58.95
N ILE A 26 31.21 31.22 59.29
CA ILE A 26 31.59 29.91 58.73
C ILE A 26 30.59 28.82 59.16
N GLY A 27 30.14 28.84 60.42
CA GLY A 27 29.11 27.91 60.92
C GLY A 27 27.76 28.07 60.21
N GLY A 28 27.35 29.32 59.92
CA GLY A 28 26.16 29.63 59.13
C GLY A 28 26.26 29.12 57.69
N LEU A 29 27.39 29.37 57.02
CA LEU A 29 27.65 28.88 55.66
C LEU A 29 27.65 27.35 55.59
N GLY A 30 28.29 26.67 56.55
CA GLY A 30 28.27 25.20 56.64
C GLY A 30 26.86 24.64 56.74
N SER A 31 25.98 25.30 57.50
CA SER A 31 24.57 24.89 57.63
C SER A 31 23.77 25.12 56.34
N ALA A 32 23.97 26.26 55.66
CA ALA A 32 23.32 26.54 54.38
C ALA A 32 23.73 25.54 53.28
N ILE A 33 25.01 25.16 53.23
CA ILE A 33 25.52 24.16 52.27
C ILE A 33 24.91 22.78 52.54
N MET A 34 24.80 22.37 53.81
CA MET A 34 24.14 21.11 54.20
C MET A 34 22.65 21.06 53.81
N ILE A 35 21.93 22.17 53.95
CA ILE A 35 20.52 22.24 53.54
C ILE A 35 20.42 22.18 52.01
N THR A 36 21.30 22.89 51.30
CA THR A 36 21.31 22.92 49.82
C THR A 36 21.71 21.56 49.24
N SER A 37 22.66 20.85 49.84
CA SER A 37 23.08 19.52 49.38
C SER A 37 22.03 18.44 49.63
N ARG A 38 21.22 18.57 50.70
CA ARG A 38 20.06 17.71 50.93
C ARG A 38 18.85 18.07 50.05
N ALA A 39 18.77 19.31 49.58
CA ALA A 39 17.78 19.73 48.60
C ALA A 39 18.16 19.30 47.17
N ALA A 40 19.40 18.86 46.93
CA ALA A 40 19.78 18.29 45.65
C ALA A 40 19.07 16.92 45.47
N PRO A 41 18.31 16.73 44.39
CA PRO A 41 17.59 15.49 44.15
C PRO A 41 18.57 14.32 44.09
N GLN A 42 18.38 13.34 44.97
CA GLN A 42 19.14 12.09 44.95
C GLN A 42 18.72 11.24 43.75
N SER A 43 19.63 10.41 43.25
CA SER A 43 19.35 9.40 42.24
C SER A 43 18.20 8.51 42.73
N GLY A 44 17.06 8.53 42.05
CA GLY A 44 15.84 7.85 42.47
C GLY A 44 14.76 8.75 43.09
N ASP A 45 14.94 10.07 43.09
CA ASP A 45 13.87 10.99 43.49
C ASP A 45 12.67 10.88 42.52
N PRO A 46 11.48 10.43 43.00
CA PRO A 46 10.29 10.29 42.17
C PRO A 46 9.82 11.63 41.58
N LEU A 47 10.17 12.76 42.20
CA LEU A 47 9.87 14.08 41.65
C LEU A 47 10.71 14.35 40.39
N LYS A 48 11.99 14.01 40.41
CA LYS A 48 12.88 14.14 39.24
C LYS A 48 12.39 13.27 38.09
N ALA A 49 12.11 11.99 38.35
CA ALA A 49 11.57 11.07 37.33
C ALA A 49 10.27 11.59 36.69
N ARG A 50 9.41 12.23 37.50
CA ARG A 50 8.17 12.84 37.01
C ARG A 50 8.43 14.08 36.14
N LEU A 51 9.37 14.94 36.53
CA LEU A 51 9.75 16.11 35.73
C LEU A 51 10.38 15.70 34.40
N ASP A 52 11.25 14.67 34.41
CA ASP A 52 11.87 14.13 33.20
C ASP A 52 10.80 13.52 32.27
N THR A 53 9.82 12.81 32.84
CA THR A 53 8.69 12.25 32.07
C THR A 53 7.83 13.35 31.44
N LEU A 54 7.52 14.41 32.19
CA LEU A 54 6.78 15.57 31.66
C LEU A 54 7.57 16.26 30.55
N HIS A 55 8.88 16.46 30.74
CA HIS A 55 9.72 17.08 29.73
C HIS A 55 9.77 16.27 28.43
N GLY A 56 9.96 14.95 28.52
CA GLY A 56 9.96 14.07 27.35
C GLY A 56 8.60 14.05 26.62
N ALA A 57 7.51 14.04 27.38
CA ALA A 57 6.15 14.08 26.84
C ALA A 57 5.82 15.42 26.17
N ASP A 58 6.22 16.54 26.78
CA ASP A 58 6.04 17.89 26.24
C ASP A 58 6.85 18.08 24.95
N LEU A 59 8.08 17.58 24.90
CA LEU A 59 8.91 17.61 23.70
C LEU A 59 8.22 16.89 22.54
N LEU A 60 7.77 15.64 22.77
CA LEU A 60 7.08 14.85 21.75
C LEU A 60 5.78 15.56 21.30
N ALA A 61 4.99 16.08 22.24
CA ALA A 61 3.76 16.79 21.93
C ALA A 61 4.00 18.08 21.12
N ALA A 62 5.05 18.83 21.45
CA ALA A 62 5.44 20.04 20.73
C ALA A 62 5.87 19.72 19.28
N GLU A 63 6.60 18.62 19.08
CA GLU A 63 6.99 18.19 17.73
C GLU A 63 5.80 17.66 16.93
N LEU A 64 4.89 16.89 17.56
CA LEU A 64 3.66 16.43 16.93
C LEU A 64 2.73 17.58 16.55
N ALA A 65 2.67 18.65 17.34
CA ALA A 65 1.90 19.84 17.00
C ALA A 65 2.39 20.52 15.70
N GLY A 66 3.66 20.30 15.33
CA GLY A 66 4.26 20.74 14.08
C GLY A 66 4.25 19.68 12.96
N ALA A 67 3.68 18.50 13.19
CA ALA A 67 3.63 17.43 12.21
C ALA A 67 2.71 17.78 11.04
N ILE A 68 3.19 17.51 9.82
CA ILE A 68 2.42 17.67 8.57
C ILE A 68 1.95 16.31 8.01
N GLU A 69 2.59 15.23 8.41
CA GLU A 69 2.32 13.88 7.91
C GLU A 69 2.85 12.85 8.92
N ILE A 70 2.08 11.80 9.21
CA ILE A 70 2.55 10.62 9.93
C ILE A 70 2.97 9.57 8.91
N THR A 71 4.22 9.11 8.98
CA THR A 71 4.80 8.10 8.09
C THR A 71 4.90 6.72 8.74
N GLU A 72 4.84 6.63 10.07
CA GLU A 72 4.82 5.38 10.85
C GLU A 72 3.89 5.57 12.05
N ALA A 73 2.99 4.61 12.26
CA ALA A 73 1.98 4.64 13.32
C ALA A 73 1.84 3.25 13.96
N GLU A 74 2.80 2.90 14.83
CA GLU A 74 2.81 1.62 15.54
C GLU A 74 2.50 1.83 17.03
N PRO A 75 2.12 0.78 17.78
CA PRO A 75 1.82 0.92 19.21
C PRO A 75 2.98 1.44 20.07
N ARG A 76 4.23 1.29 19.60
CA ARG A 76 5.47 1.64 20.33
C ARG A 76 6.44 2.51 19.52
N SER A 77 6.05 2.93 18.33
CA SER A 77 6.81 3.90 17.56
C SER A 77 5.90 4.79 16.75
N ILE A 78 6.36 6.01 16.56
CA ILE A 78 5.70 6.99 15.71
C ILE A 78 6.77 7.74 14.94
N ALA A 79 6.59 7.83 13.63
CA ALA A 79 7.42 8.67 12.77
C ALA A 79 6.53 9.65 12.02
N PHE A 80 6.97 10.90 11.98
CA PHE A 80 6.23 11.98 11.34
C PHE A 80 7.17 13.00 10.75
N ARG A 81 6.67 13.72 9.74
CA ARG A 81 7.38 14.80 9.08
C ARG A 81 6.98 16.13 9.71
N VAL A 82 7.98 16.95 10.01
CA VAL A 82 7.80 18.32 10.52
C VAL A 82 8.41 19.28 9.52
N ARG A 83 7.66 20.34 9.15
CA ARG A 83 8.20 21.42 8.31
C ARG A 83 8.84 22.49 9.17
N ARG A 84 10.12 22.78 8.94
CA ARG A 84 10.85 23.85 9.63
C ARG A 84 10.62 25.20 8.94
N HIS A 85 11.02 26.29 9.61
CA HIS A 85 10.86 27.65 9.12
C HIS A 85 11.53 27.90 7.75
N ASN A 86 12.62 27.19 7.45
CA ASN A 86 13.33 27.25 6.16
C ASN A 86 12.66 26.42 5.05
N GLY A 87 11.48 25.86 5.29
CA GLY A 87 10.75 25.04 4.32
C GLY A 87 11.23 23.59 4.20
N ILE A 88 12.35 23.23 4.83
CA ILE A 88 12.85 21.85 4.80
C ILE A 88 12.01 20.97 5.72
N THR A 89 11.49 19.89 5.14
CA THR A 89 10.81 18.83 5.87
C THR A 89 11.82 17.85 6.45
N ARG A 90 11.67 17.49 7.72
CA ARG A 90 12.50 16.46 8.37
C ARG A 90 11.60 15.42 9.03
N THR A 91 12.03 14.17 8.96
CA THR A 91 11.40 13.06 9.68
C THR A 91 11.88 13.08 11.13
N VAL A 92 10.96 12.94 12.07
CA VAL A 92 11.24 12.69 13.47
C VAL A 92 10.65 11.34 13.81
N ARG A 93 11.41 10.48 14.48
CA ARG A 93 10.95 9.17 14.93
C ARG A 93 11.14 9.07 16.43
N TYR A 94 10.10 8.60 17.11
CA TYR A 94 10.17 8.17 18.50
C TYR A 94 9.93 6.67 18.56
N HIS A 95 10.74 5.95 19.33
CA HIS A 95 10.61 4.51 19.49
C HIS A 95 11.00 4.05 20.89
N TRP A 96 10.27 3.06 21.40
CA TRP A 96 10.59 2.33 22.63
C TRP A 96 10.52 0.84 22.35
N SER A 97 11.49 0.07 22.86
CA SER A 97 11.63 -1.37 22.59
C SER A 97 10.42 -2.19 23.09
N GLY A 98 9.72 -1.70 24.11
CA GLY A 98 8.69 -2.45 24.82
C GLY A 98 9.18 -3.16 26.09
N VAL A 99 10.47 -3.06 26.41
CA VAL A 99 11.06 -3.65 27.61
C VAL A 99 11.05 -2.62 28.74
N PRO A 100 10.46 -2.92 29.92
CA PRO A 100 10.49 -2.02 31.07
C PRO A 100 11.93 -1.67 31.49
N GLY A 101 12.21 -0.39 31.64
CA GLY A 101 13.53 0.14 31.95
C GLY A 101 14.30 0.66 30.73
N ASP A 102 13.94 0.25 29.51
CA ASP A 102 14.58 0.75 28.30
C ASP A 102 14.20 2.22 28.04
N PRO A 103 15.10 3.00 27.42
CA PRO A 103 14.85 4.40 27.12
C PRO A 103 13.84 4.59 25.98
N LEU A 104 13.14 5.72 26.02
CA LEU A 104 12.50 6.29 24.83
C LEU A 104 13.56 6.99 23.98
N LEU A 105 13.75 6.50 22.76
CA LEU A 105 14.70 7.03 21.81
C LEU A 105 14.00 7.96 20.81
N ARG A 106 14.72 8.99 20.38
CA ARG A 106 14.33 9.93 19.34
C ARG A 106 15.38 10.00 18.26
N THR A 107 15.00 9.68 17.03
CA THR A 107 15.79 9.86 15.82
C THR A 107 15.34 11.13 15.11
N PHE A 108 16.30 11.97 14.69
CA PHE A 108 16.00 13.17 13.92
C PHE A 108 16.65 13.10 12.54
N ALA A 109 15.81 13.11 11.50
CA ALA A 109 16.18 12.77 10.13
C ALA A 109 16.87 11.40 10.06
N SER A 110 18.07 11.34 9.49
CA SER A 110 18.91 10.14 9.41
C SER A 110 20.05 10.13 10.45
N GLY A 111 19.87 10.85 11.56
CA GLY A 111 20.86 10.92 12.63
C GLY A 111 20.86 9.68 13.53
N GLU A 112 21.72 9.70 14.55
CA GLU A 112 21.75 8.70 15.61
C GLU A 112 20.56 8.85 16.56
N ASP A 113 20.22 7.76 17.24
CA ASP A 113 19.20 7.74 18.27
C ASP A 113 19.67 8.50 19.51
N VAL A 114 18.87 9.47 19.93
CA VAL A 114 19.11 10.24 21.15
C VAL A 114 18.11 9.81 22.20
N GLU A 115 18.60 9.47 23.39
CA GLU A 115 17.75 9.21 24.54
C GLU A 115 17.00 10.48 24.96
N VAL A 116 15.67 10.42 25.00
CA VAL A 116 14.81 11.51 25.47
C VAL A 116 14.33 11.27 26.89
N LEU A 117 14.08 10.02 27.25
CA LEU A 117 13.61 9.62 28.57
C LEU A 117 14.17 8.24 28.93
N ALA A 118 15.03 8.18 29.93
CA ALA A 118 15.54 6.93 30.47
C ALA A 118 14.45 6.16 31.23
N GLY A 119 14.62 4.84 31.39
CA GLY A 119 13.91 4.07 32.43
C GLY A 119 12.45 3.75 32.17
N VAL A 120 11.94 3.95 30.94
CA VAL A 120 10.50 3.86 30.64
C VAL A 120 9.96 2.47 31.01
N GLN A 121 8.99 2.44 31.93
CA GLN A 121 8.36 1.22 32.42
C GLN A 121 7.22 0.79 31.50
N ARG A 122 6.50 1.77 30.95
CA ARG A 122 5.38 1.53 30.03
C ARG A 122 5.20 2.71 29.09
N MET A 123 4.98 2.41 27.82
CA MET A 123 4.53 3.37 26.82
C MET A 123 3.37 2.80 26.02
N ALA A 124 2.38 3.64 25.72
CA ALA A 124 1.32 3.32 24.78
C ALA A 124 1.02 4.53 23.87
N ILE A 125 0.97 4.30 22.56
CA ILE A 125 0.55 5.30 21.57
C ILE A 125 -0.81 4.89 21.00
N GLY A 126 -1.81 5.76 21.16
CA GLY A 126 -3.15 5.63 20.61
C GLY A 126 -3.35 6.56 19.41
N TYR A 127 -3.98 6.05 18.36
CA TYR A 127 -4.25 6.79 17.13
C TYR A 127 -5.76 6.90 16.90
N GLU A 128 -6.29 8.12 16.89
CA GLU A 128 -7.66 8.40 16.49
C GLU A 128 -7.65 8.81 15.02
N ARG A 129 -8.25 7.98 14.15
CA ARG A 129 -8.38 8.27 12.72
C ARG A 129 -9.73 8.91 12.43
N GLN A 130 -9.75 9.93 11.58
CA GLN A 130 -11.02 10.52 11.16
C GLN A 130 -11.75 9.53 10.26
N GLN A 131 -12.88 8.97 10.70
CA GLN A 131 -13.71 8.11 9.85
C GLN A 131 -14.36 8.96 8.73
N GLY A 132 -13.61 9.20 7.67
CA GLY A 132 -14.13 9.64 6.39
C GLY A 132 -14.48 8.42 5.56
N SER A 133 -15.68 8.37 5.01
CA SER A 133 -15.98 7.44 3.91
C SER A 133 -15.21 7.92 2.68
N VAL A 134 -13.92 7.57 2.61
CA VAL A 134 -13.14 7.79 1.40
C VAL A 134 -13.68 6.81 0.39
N ALA A 135 -14.36 7.32 -0.64
CA ALA A 135 -14.82 6.48 -1.73
C ALA A 135 -13.61 5.70 -2.26
N PRO A 136 -13.71 4.37 -2.42
CA PRO A 136 -12.59 3.56 -2.86
C PRO A 136 -12.08 4.10 -4.20
N ARG A 137 -10.78 4.34 -4.27
CA ARG A 137 -10.15 4.80 -5.51
C ARG A 137 -10.03 3.61 -6.45
N THR A 138 -10.37 3.83 -7.71
CA THR A 138 -10.11 2.86 -8.78
C THR A 138 -8.93 3.33 -9.60
N LEU A 139 -7.99 2.42 -9.85
CA LEU A 139 -6.84 2.65 -10.70
C LEU A 139 -7.01 1.85 -11.99
N THR A 140 -7.02 2.54 -13.13
CA THR A 140 -7.03 1.90 -14.44
C THR A 140 -5.61 1.67 -14.91
N HIS A 141 -5.27 0.42 -15.22
CA HIS A 141 -3.94 0.01 -15.68
C HIS A 141 -3.82 0.20 -17.20
N PRO A 142 -2.59 0.25 -17.75
CA PRO A 142 -2.41 0.15 -19.21
C PRO A 142 -2.94 -1.18 -19.75
N GLU A 143 -3.17 -1.24 -21.07
CA GLU A 143 -3.54 -2.48 -21.73
C GLU A 143 -2.43 -3.54 -21.57
N GLN A 144 -2.84 -4.77 -21.26
CA GLN A 144 -1.93 -5.91 -21.14
C GLN A 144 -2.56 -7.19 -21.68
N ILE A 145 -1.71 -8.20 -21.92
CA ILE A 145 -2.16 -9.56 -22.28
C ILE A 145 -2.66 -10.24 -20.99
N VAL A 146 -3.90 -10.70 -21.02
CA VAL A 146 -4.54 -11.38 -19.87
C VAL A 146 -4.76 -12.87 -20.14
N SER A 147 -4.60 -13.33 -21.38
CA SER A 147 -4.59 -14.74 -21.71
C SER A 147 -3.72 -14.96 -22.92
N ILE A 148 -2.91 -16.02 -22.89
CA ILE A 148 -2.05 -16.41 -24.00
C ILE A 148 -1.97 -17.94 -24.08
N ILE A 149 -2.22 -18.45 -25.28
CA ILE A 149 -2.07 -19.85 -25.64
C ILE A 149 -1.34 -19.90 -26.97
N THR A 150 -0.17 -20.51 -26.95
CA THR A 150 0.70 -20.71 -28.12
C THR A 150 0.72 -22.18 -28.52
N GLY A 151 0.92 -22.45 -29.81
CA GLY A 151 1.01 -23.82 -30.36
C GLY A 151 1.13 -23.78 -31.88
N THR A 152 1.44 -24.92 -32.49
CA THR A 152 1.71 -25.03 -33.94
C THR A 152 1.25 -26.35 -34.56
N ASP A 153 0.31 -27.07 -33.96
CA ASP A 153 -0.15 -28.34 -34.56
C ASP A 153 -1.22 -28.11 -35.61
N ASP A 154 -1.23 -28.97 -36.63
CA ASP A 154 -2.08 -28.85 -37.81
C ASP A 154 -3.53 -29.35 -37.61
N ASP A 155 -4.01 -29.47 -36.36
CA ASP A 155 -5.36 -29.99 -36.10
C ASP A 155 -6.41 -28.90 -36.27
N ARG A 156 -7.34 -29.09 -37.20
CA ARG A 156 -8.21 -28.02 -37.69
C ARG A 156 -9.63 -28.19 -37.17
N TYR A 157 -10.31 -27.09 -36.86
CA TYR A 157 -11.76 -27.07 -36.73
C TYR A 157 -12.35 -26.01 -37.66
N THR A 158 -13.34 -26.39 -38.44
CA THR A 158 -14.01 -25.46 -39.35
C THR A 158 -15.17 -24.81 -38.62
N VAL A 159 -15.15 -23.49 -38.54
CA VAL A 159 -16.23 -22.65 -38.02
C VAL A 159 -17.02 -22.10 -39.19
N ASP A 160 -18.34 -22.27 -39.16
CA ASP A 160 -19.28 -21.73 -40.15
C ASP A 160 -20.51 -21.11 -39.48
N ASP A 161 -21.60 -20.92 -40.22
CA ASP A 161 -22.83 -20.33 -39.69
C ASP A 161 -23.61 -21.26 -38.77
N GLN A 162 -23.28 -22.54 -38.79
CA GLN A 162 -23.84 -23.57 -37.93
C GLN A 162 -22.89 -23.91 -36.79
N ALA A 163 -21.59 -23.98 -37.08
CA ALA A 163 -20.55 -24.40 -36.17
C ALA A 163 -19.94 -23.26 -35.35
N ALA A 164 -19.63 -23.52 -34.08
CA ALA A 164 -18.91 -22.59 -33.23
C ALA A 164 -17.91 -23.32 -32.35
N ILE A 165 -16.81 -22.63 -32.02
CA ILE A 165 -15.80 -23.13 -31.09
C ILE A 165 -15.59 -22.13 -29.96
N ALA A 166 -15.44 -22.63 -28.74
CA ALA A 166 -15.16 -21.83 -27.56
C ALA A 166 -14.10 -22.50 -26.69
N GLN A 167 -13.25 -21.70 -26.06
CA GLN A 167 -12.30 -22.17 -25.07
C GLN A 167 -12.38 -21.30 -23.81
N PRO A 168 -12.58 -21.91 -22.62
CA PRO A 168 -12.51 -21.20 -21.36
C PRO A 168 -11.07 -20.77 -21.06
N PHE A 169 -10.94 -19.61 -20.43
CA PHE A 169 -9.68 -19.10 -19.90
C PHE A 169 -9.94 -18.31 -18.62
N ASP A 170 -8.98 -18.39 -17.71
CA ASP A 170 -8.89 -17.53 -16.54
C ASP A 170 -7.94 -16.38 -16.85
N PRO A 171 -8.40 -15.12 -16.83
CA PRO A 171 -7.56 -13.99 -17.18
C PRO A 171 -6.52 -13.73 -16.08
N ASP A 172 -5.26 -13.64 -16.47
CA ASP A 172 -4.16 -13.18 -15.62
C ASP A 172 -4.28 -11.67 -15.41
N LEU A 173 -4.86 -11.29 -14.26
CA LEU A 173 -5.18 -9.91 -13.89
C LEU A 173 -4.41 -9.51 -12.63
N PRO A 174 -4.03 -8.23 -12.49
CA PRO A 174 -3.35 -7.76 -11.29
C PRO A 174 -4.22 -7.97 -10.05
N GLU A 175 -3.59 -8.17 -8.89
CA GLU A 175 -4.30 -8.30 -7.64
C GLU A 175 -5.21 -7.09 -7.36
N GLY A 176 -6.39 -7.34 -6.80
CA GLY A 176 -7.39 -6.29 -6.54
C GLY A 176 -8.13 -5.79 -7.78
N THR A 177 -7.99 -6.46 -8.94
CA THR A 177 -8.79 -6.13 -10.13
C THR A 177 -10.26 -6.38 -9.87
N VAL A 178 -11.09 -5.35 -10.01
CA VAL A 178 -12.54 -5.42 -9.82
C VAL A 178 -13.30 -5.40 -11.15
N ARG A 179 -12.70 -4.82 -12.18
CA ARG A 179 -13.27 -4.75 -13.54
C ARG A 179 -12.18 -4.88 -14.57
N ALA A 180 -12.51 -5.39 -15.75
CA ALA A 180 -11.64 -5.39 -16.90
C ALA A 180 -12.43 -5.03 -18.16
N ARG A 181 -11.76 -4.38 -19.10
CA ARG A 181 -12.28 -4.08 -20.43
C ARG A 181 -11.41 -4.78 -21.48
N PHE A 182 -11.96 -5.78 -22.16
CA PHE A 182 -11.25 -6.54 -23.21
C PHE A 182 -11.16 -5.72 -24.50
N THR A 183 -9.97 -5.54 -25.05
CA THR A 183 -9.73 -4.57 -26.13
C THR A 183 -9.31 -5.22 -27.45
N GLU A 184 -8.63 -6.36 -27.39
CA GLU A 184 -8.15 -7.07 -28.58
C GLU A 184 -8.16 -8.57 -28.32
N ALA A 185 -8.62 -9.34 -29.30
CA ALA A 185 -8.34 -10.77 -29.37
C ALA A 185 -7.45 -11.04 -30.57
N ARG A 186 -6.51 -11.98 -30.41
CA ARG A 186 -5.72 -12.51 -31.50
C ARG A 186 -5.95 -14.00 -31.57
N VAL A 187 -6.30 -14.51 -32.74
CA VAL A 187 -6.62 -15.93 -32.91
C VAL A 187 -5.89 -16.44 -34.15
N MET A 188 -5.24 -17.59 -34.03
CA MET A 188 -4.64 -18.27 -35.18
C MET A 188 -5.74 -18.88 -36.03
N MET A 189 -5.91 -18.38 -37.24
CA MET A 189 -6.93 -18.86 -38.17
C MET A 189 -6.45 -18.75 -39.61
N ARG A 190 -7.10 -19.51 -40.49
CA ARG A 190 -6.96 -19.38 -41.92
C ARG A 190 -8.31 -19.45 -42.60
N ARG A 191 -8.39 -18.90 -43.79
CA ARG A 191 -9.55 -19.00 -44.65
C ARG A 191 -9.66 -20.42 -45.22
N ASN A 192 -10.88 -20.95 -45.31
CA ASN A 192 -11.13 -22.21 -45.99
C ASN A 192 -11.17 -21.99 -47.51
N GLU A 193 -10.47 -22.85 -48.27
CA GLU A 193 -10.21 -22.67 -49.70
C GLU A 193 -11.44 -22.92 -50.60
N LEU A 194 -12.47 -23.59 -50.08
CA LEU A 194 -13.56 -24.14 -50.88
C LEU A 194 -14.75 -23.18 -51.11
N LEU A 195 -14.76 -21.98 -50.51
CA LEU A 195 -15.95 -21.13 -50.44
C LEU A 195 -15.67 -19.66 -50.79
N LEU A 196 -16.69 -19.00 -51.34
CA LEU A 196 -16.61 -17.61 -51.83
C LEU A 196 -16.22 -16.64 -50.69
N PRO A 197 -15.40 -15.60 -50.97
CA PRO A 197 -14.80 -14.69 -49.98
C PRO A 197 -15.77 -13.76 -49.23
N SER A 198 -17.08 -14.00 -49.25
CA SER A 198 -18.05 -13.09 -48.65
C SER A 198 -18.34 -13.45 -47.21
N GLY A 199 -18.04 -12.56 -46.26
CA GLY A 199 -18.57 -12.62 -44.90
C GLY A 199 -17.61 -12.19 -43.81
N ALA A 200 -17.99 -12.43 -42.55
CA ALA A 200 -17.20 -12.06 -41.39
C ALA A 200 -17.11 -13.20 -40.37
N VAL A 201 -15.94 -13.33 -39.76
CA VAL A 201 -15.72 -14.12 -38.55
C VAL A 201 -15.86 -13.18 -37.37
N THR A 202 -16.68 -13.54 -36.40
CA THR A 202 -16.85 -12.80 -35.14
C THR A 202 -16.10 -13.52 -34.04
N VAL A 203 -15.18 -12.81 -33.39
CA VAL A 203 -14.53 -13.26 -32.16
C VAL A 203 -15.24 -12.62 -30.98
N GLN A 204 -15.66 -13.45 -30.03
CA GLN A 204 -16.42 -13.06 -28.86
C GLN A 204 -15.68 -13.44 -27.59
N VAL A 205 -15.77 -12.60 -26.57
CA VAL A 205 -15.44 -12.95 -25.19
C VAL A 205 -16.75 -13.04 -24.42
N ARG A 206 -16.98 -14.17 -23.76
CA ARG A 206 -18.19 -14.43 -22.97
C ARG A 206 -17.83 -14.85 -21.55
N ARG A 207 -18.79 -14.76 -20.64
CA ARG A 207 -18.68 -15.47 -19.36
C ARG A 207 -18.73 -16.96 -19.62
N PHE A 208 -17.90 -17.73 -18.92
CA PHE A 208 -18.00 -19.17 -18.93
C PHE A 208 -18.74 -19.64 -17.67
N ASN A 209 -19.75 -20.47 -17.82
CA ASN A 209 -20.44 -21.06 -16.68
C ASN A 209 -19.87 -22.47 -16.45
N PRO A 210 -19.09 -22.71 -15.39
CA PRO A 210 -18.45 -24.00 -15.13
C PRO A 210 -19.47 -25.09 -14.76
N ASP A 211 -20.62 -24.73 -14.20
CA ASP A 211 -21.65 -25.70 -13.79
C ASP A 211 -22.35 -26.33 -15.00
N THR A 212 -22.61 -25.51 -16.02
CA THR A 212 -23.24 -25.95 -17.28
C THR A 212 -22.23 -26.27 -18.37
N ASN A 213 -20.97 -25.90 -18.16
CA ASN A 213 -19.91 -25.87 -19.16
C ASN A 213 -20.29 -25.17 -20.47
N ARG A 214 -21.04 -24.06 -20.41
CA ARG A 214 -21.52 -23.35 -21.60
C ARG A 214 -21.00 -21.91 -21.65
N PRO A 215 -20.69 -21.38 -22.85
CA PRO A 215 -20.56 -19.94 -23.06
C PRO A 215 -21.85 -19.22 -22.68
N GLY A 216 -21.75 -18.29 -21.74
CA GLY A 216 -22.85 -17.51 -21.20
C GLY A 216 -22.96 -16.13 -21.85
N ARG A 217 -23.12 -15.11 -21.00
CA ARG A 217 -23.34 -13.71 -21.40
C ARG A 217 -22.18 -13.17 -22.23
N LEU A 218 -22.52 -12.46 -23.32
CA LEU A 218 -21.58 -11.71 -24.15
C LEU A 218 -20.97 -10.53 -23.39
N ILE A 219 -19.65 -10.44 -23.39
CA ILE A 219 -18.87 -9.40 -22.71
C ILE A 219 -18.20 -8.46 -23.70
N ALA A 220 -17.57 -9.03 -24.73
CA ALA A 220 -16.90 -8.30 -25.78
C ALA A 220 -17.04 -9.03 -27.11
N TRP A 221 -16.95 -8.31 -28.23
CA TRP A 221 -16.96 -8.91 -29.55
C TRP A 221 -16.24 -8.04 -30.57
N GLY A 222 -15.75 -8.64 -31.63
CA GLY A 222 -15.19 -7.96 -32.79
C GLY A 222 -15.33 -8.81 -34.03
N GLU A 223 -15.26 -8.18 -35.20
CA GLU A 223 -15.44 -8.85 -36.48
C GLU A 223 -14.25 -8.61 -37.40
N VAL A 224 -13.93 -9.63 -38.18
CA VAL A 224 -12.94 -9.58 -39.24
C VAL A 224 -13.54 -10.16 -40.52
N GLY A 225 -13.38 -9.44 -41.64
CA GLY A 225 -13.85 -9.93 -42.93
C GLY A 225 -13.08 -11.19 -43.33
N VAL A 226 -13.77 -12.21 -43.85
CA VAL A 226 -13.10 -13.45 -44.29
C VAL A 226 -12.12 -13.18 -45.43
N SER A 227 -12.37 -12.15 -46.23
CA SER A 227 -11.47 -11.68 -47.28
C SER A 227 -10.14 -11.11 -46.76
N SER A 228 -10.04 -10.70 -45.49
CA SER A 228 -8.78 -10.24 -44.88
C SER A 228 -8.00 -11.34 -44.15
N ILE A 229 -8.50 -12.58 -44.15
CA ILE A 229 -7.82 -13.73 -43.54
C ILE A 229 -7.04 -14.48 -44.62
N SER A 230 -5.76 -14.77 -44.38
CA SER A 230 -4.90 -15.55 -45.27
C SER A 230 -5.40 -16.99 -45.47
N TYR A 231 -5.01 -17.62 -46.59
CA TYR A 231 -5.18 -19.06 -46.82
C TYR A 231 -4.19 -19.91 -46.01
N SER A 232 -3.12 -19.30 -45.50
CA SER A 232 -2.21 -19.90 -44.50
C SER A 232 -2.66 -19.56 -43.08
N TYR A 233 -2.31 -20.39 -42.11
CA TYR A 233 -2.51 -20.04 -40.70
C TYR A 233 -1.72 -18.78 -40.34
N GLU A 234 -2.43 -17.78 -39.83
CA GLU A 234 -1.84 -16.57 -39.31
C GLU A 234 -2.60 -16.09 -38.08
N VAL A 235 -1.91 -15.29 -37.26
CA VAL A 235 -2.52 -14.65 -36.10
C VAL A 235 -3.30 -13.44 -36.56
N VAL A 236 -4.62 -13.59 -36.65
CA VAL A 236 -5.54 -12.51 -37.03
C VAL A 236 -5.85 -11.67 -35.79
N ARG A 237 -5.67 -10.35 -35.90
CA ARG A 237 -6.00 -9.39 -34.85
C ARG A 237 -7.43 -8.89 -35.01
N VAL A 238 -8.21 -8.99 -33.94
CA VAL A 238 -9.62 -8.60 -33.91
C VAL A 238 -9.83 -7.58 -32.79
N PRO A 239 -10.00 -6.29 -33.13
CA PRO A 239 -10.36 -5.25 -32.17
C PRO A 239 -11.71 -5.58 -31.53
N LEU A 240 -11.81 -5.48 -30.21
CA LEU A 240 -13.02 -5.84 -29.47
C LEU A 240 -13.78 -4.58 -29.02
N THR A 241 -15.07 -4.55 -29.34
CA THR A 241 -16.05 -3.68 -28.69
C THR A 241 -16.47 -4.35 -27.38
N SER A 242 -16.20 -3.70 -26.25
CA SER A 242 -16.45 -4.26 -24.92
C SER A 242 -17.02 -3.26 -23.94
N HIS A 243 -17.73 -3.78 -22.95
CA HIS A 243 -18.13 -3.04 -21.76
C HIS A 243 -17.19 -3.39 -20.60
N GLU A 244 -17.00 -2.44 -19.68
CA GLU A 244 -16.38 -2.78 -18.39
C GLU A 244 -17.18 -3.89 -17.72
N THR A 245 -16.50 -4.98 -17.41
CA THR A 245 -17.14 -6.16 -16.84
C THR A 245 -16.44 -6.52 -15.54
N PRO A 246 -17.19 -6.92 -14.49
CA PRO A 246 -16.62 -7.51 -13.30
C PRO A 246 -15.69 -8.68 -13.63
N THR A 247 -14.68 -8.93 -12.81
CA THR A 247 -13.68 -9.98 -13.05
C THR A 247 -13.94 -11.26 -12.27
N ASP A 248 -15.15 -11.41 -11.72
CA ASP A 248 -15.59 -12.56 -10.94
C ASP A 248 -15.93 -13.76 -11.84
N GLY A 249 -15.04 -14.75 -11.89
CA GLY A 249 -15.26 -16.03 -12.55
C GLY A 249 -14.68 -16.13 -13.98
N PRO A 250 -14.69 -17.35 -14.55
CA PRO A 250 -13.99 -17.66 -15.78
C PRO A 250 -14.65 -17.00 -17.01
N PHE A 251 -13.84 -16.78 -18.04
CA PHE A 251 -14.28 -16.30 -19.33
C PHE A 251 -14.09 -17.40 -20.38
N CYS A 252 -14.67 -17.22 -21.56
CA CYS A 252 -14.28 -17.99 -22.73
C CYS A 252 -14.14 -17.09 -23.95
N ILE A 253 -13.16 -17.42 -24.80
CA ILE A 253 -13.07 -16.88 -26.15
C ILE A 253 -13.87 -17.81 -27.05
N MET A 254 -14.67 -17.23 -27.94
CA MET A 254 -15.56 -17.95 -28.84
C MET A 254 -15.43 -17.39 -30.25
N VAL A 255 -15.37 -18.26 -31.24
CA VAL A 255 -15.31 -17.89 -32.65
C VAL A 255 -16.55 -18.43 -33.36
N VAL A 256 -17.23 -17.55 -34.08
CA VAL A 256 -18.44 -17.86 -34.87
C VAL A 256 -18.38 -17.17 -36.22
N CYS A 257 -19.11 -17.68 -37.22
CA CYS A 257 -19.37 -16.97 -38.46
C CYS A 257 -20.85 -16.56 -38.50
N ASN A 258 -21.14 -15.29 -38.79
CA ASN A 258 -22.51 -14.75 -38.71
C ASN A 258 -23.32 -14.83 -40.03
N ASN A 259 -22.89 -15.64 -41.01
CA ASN A 259 -23.42 -15.54 -42.38
C ASN A 259 -23.96 -16.85 -42.93
N SER A 260 -25.26 -16.87 -43.27
CA SER A 260 -26.01 -17.99 -43.86
C SER A 260 -25.55 -18.48 -45.26
N SER A 261 -24.40 -18.02 -45.74
CA SER A 261 -23.87 -18.31 -47.09
C SER A 261 -22.79 -19.39 -47.10
N GLY A 262 -22.70 -20.21 -46.05
CA GLY A 262 -21.69 -21.26 -45.93
C GLY A 262 -20.29 -20.69 -45.79
N VAL A 263 -20.13 -19.59 -45.05
CA VAL A 263 -18.83 -18.94 -44.84
C VAL A 263 -18.05 -19.77 -43.83
N THR A 264 -16.88 -20.29 -44.22
CA THR A 264 -16.07 -21.13 -43.36
C THR A 264 -14.69 -20.53 -43.08
N ALA A 265 -14.31 -20.49 -41.81
CA ALA A 265 -12.93 -20.24 -41.36
C ALA A 265 -12.40 -21.50 -40.68
N ALA A 266 -11.16 -21.87 -40.96
CA ALA A 266 -10.49 -22.96 -40.26
C ALA A 266 -9.67 -22.38 -39.12
N ILE A 267 -9.98 -22.83 -37.91
CA ILE A 267 -9.34 -22.42 -36.68
C ILE A 267 -8.29 -23.46 -36.29
N ASP A 268 -7.11 -22.98 -35.90
CA ASP A 268 -6.00 -23.85 -35.52
C ASP A 268 -6.17 -24.38 -34.10
N ARG A 269 -5.84 -25.66 -33.90
CA ARG A 269 -5.85 -26.31 -32.58
C ARG A 269 -4.51 -26.99 -32.36
N SER A 270 -3.87 -26.66 -31.25
CA SER A 270 -2.65 -27.33 -30.83
C SER A 270 -2.94 -28.44 -29.82
N SER A 271 -2.33 -29.60 -30.04
CA SER A 271 -2.13 -30.65 -29.06
C SER A 271 -1.13 -30.18 -27.99
N VAL A 272 -1.59 -30.01 -26.75
CA VAL A 272 -0.71 -29.57 -25.65
C VAL A 272 -1.06 -30.35 -24.40
N SER A 273 -0.09 -31.04 -23.81
CA SER A 273 -0.26 -31.78 -22.55
C SER A 273 -1.04 -30.97 -21.50
N GLY A 274 -2.13 -31.54 -20.96
CA GLY A 274 -2.98 -30.95 -19.93
C GLY A 274 -4.48 -31.19 -20.16
N ASP A 275 -5.30 -30.97 -19.13
CA ASP A 275 -6.77 -31.03 -19.19
C ASP A 275 -7.32 -29.68 -19.67
N TRP A 276 -7.42 -29.52 -20.99
CA TRP A 276 -7.98 -28.33 -21.61
C TRP A 276 -9.23 -28.71 -22.37
N ARG A 277 -10.29 -27.94 -22.15
CA ARG A 277 -11.61 -28.24 -22.68
C ARG A 277 -11.95 -27.23 -23.77
N ILE A 278 -11.79 -27.64 -25.02
CA ILE A 278 -12.43 -26.93 -26.12
C ILE A 278 -13.88 -27.40 -26.17
N TRP A 279 -14.78 -26.44 -26.22
CA TRP A 279 -16.20 -26.65 -26.45
C TRP A 279 -16.52 -26.31 -27.89
N TYR A 280 -17.33 -27.14 -28.53
CA TYR A 280 -17.82 -26.88 -29.87
C TYR A 280 -19.30 -27.21 -29.97
N ARG A 281 -19.94 -26.68 -31.01
CA ARG A 281 -21.26 -27.11 -31.44
C ARG A 281 -21.23 -27.07 -32.97
N ASP A 282 -21.86 -28.05 -33.61
CA ASP A 282 -21.89 -28.11 -35.07
C ASP A 282 -23.13 -27.43 -35.67
N THR A 283 -24.15 -27.17 -34.85
CA THR A 283 -25.32 -26.37 -35.24
C THR A 283 -25.72 -25.39 -34.13
N PRO A 284 -26.48 -24.31 -34.42
CA PRO A 284 -26.89 -23.35 -33.41
C PRO A 284 -27.82 -23.97 -32.36
N SER A 285 -28.53 -25.05 -32.73
CA SER A 285 -29.45 -25.81 -31.88
C SER A 285 -28.84 -27.01 -31.17
N SER A 286 -27.65 -27.48 -31.58
CA SER A 286 -27.01 -28.61 -30.90
C SER A 286 -26.50 -28.19 -29.53
N GLU A 287 -26.42 -29.16 -28.62
CA GLU A 287 -25.75 -28.93 -27.35
C GLU A 287 -24.25 -28.66 -27.56
N TRP A 288 -23.65 -27.98 -26.59
CA TRP A 288 -22.20 -27.82 -26.57
C TRP A 288 -21.56 -29.14 -26.16
N GLU A 289 -20.73 -29.67 -27.04
CA GLU A 289 -19.90 -30.84 -26.80
C GLU A 289 -18.49 -30.37 -26.41
N HIS A 290 -17.78 -31.18 -25.62
CA HIS A 290 -16.36 -30.95 -25.37
C HIS A 290 -15.54 -32.00 -26.07
N TRP A 291 -14.39 -31.61 -26.59
CA TRP A 291 -13.42 -32.60 -27.05
C TRP A 291 -12.79 -33.32 -25.88
N SER A 292 -12.85 -34.65 -25.91
CA SER A 292 -11.97 -35.49 -25.09
C SER A 292 -10.57 -35.47 -25.70
N GLY A 293 -9.65 -34.75 -25.07
CA GLY A 293 -8.26 -34.68 -25.50
C GLY A 293 -7.59 -33.36 -25.18
N SER A 294 -6.26 -33.38 -25.22
CA SER A 294 -5.40 -32.24 -24.91
C SER A 294 -5.32 -31.25 -26.09
N ARG A 295 -6.44 -30.64 -26.49
CA ARG A 295 -6.50 -29.65 -27.59
C ARG A 295 -6.73 -28.23 -27.04
N ARG A 296 -6.11 -27.22 -27.66
CA ARG A 296 -6.33 -25.79 -27.33
C ARG A 296 -6.38 -24.92 -28.59
N LEU A 297 -7.23 -23.91 -28.57
CA LEU A 297 -7.24 -22.78 -29.50
C LEU A 297 -5.98 -21.92 -29.28
N VAL A 298 -5.20 -21.71 -30.34
CA VAL A 298 -4.07 -20.77 -30.30
C VAL A 298 -4.60 -19.34 -30.35
N HIS A 299 -4.49 -18.62 -29.22
CA HIS A 299 -5.02 -17.27 -29.09
C HIS A 299 -4.29 -16.43 -28.05
N SER A 300 -4.50 -15.11 -28.10
CA SER A 300 -4.18 -14.21 -26.98
C SER A 300 -5.28 -13.17 -26.81
N VAL A 301 -5.61 -12.83 -25.58
CA VAL A 301 -6.60 -11.78 -25.26
C VAL A 301 -5.91 -10.66 -24.49
N ARG A 302 -6.23 -9.41 -24.87
CA ARG A 302 -5.78 -8.21 -24.18
C ARG A 302 -6.93 -7.52 -23.46
N ALA A 303 -6.64 -6.93 -22.32
CA ALA A 303 -7.58 -6.13 -21.56
C ALA A 303 -6.91 -4.95 -20.87
N VAL A 304 -7.74 -4.00 -20.46
CA VAL A 304 -7.41 -2.85 -19.60
C VAL A 304 -8.03 -3.12 -18.22
N PRO A 305 -7.26 -3.61 -17.23
CA PRO A 305 -7.75 -3.86 -15.88
C PRO A 305 -8.03 -2.56 -15.12
N THR A 306 -9.00 -2.62 -14.21
CA THR A 306 -9.26 -1.59 -13.21
C THR A 306 -9.23 -2.23 -11.83
N THR A 307 -8.25 -1.84 -11.02
CA THR A 307 -8.10 -2.30 -9.63
C THR A 307 -8.79 -1.36 -8.67
N LYS A 308 -9.34 -1.93 -7.59
CA LYS A 308 -9.78 -1.16 -6.44
C LYS A 308 -8.59 -1.09 -5.48
N THR A 309 -8.01 0.10 -5.35
CA THR A 309 -7.05 0.34 -4.28
C THR A 309 -7.84 0.60 -3.01
N ASP A 310 -7.46 -0.07 -1.91
CA ASP A 310 -7.99 0.30 -0.61
C ASP A 310 -7.73 1.79 -0.40
N PRO A 311 -8.73 2.53 0.11
CA PRO A 311 -8.50 3.92 0.45
C PRO A 311 -7.31 3.98 1.40
N ASP A 312 -6.40 4.93 1.16
CA ASP A 312 -5.33 5.20 2.11
C ASP A 312 -5.93 5.26 3.52
N PRO A 313 -5.26 4.67 4.53
CA PRO A 313 -5.77 4.67 5.88
C PRO A 313 -6.19 6.09 6.25
N ALA A 314 -7.43 6.22 6.71
CA ALA A 314 -8.00 7.49 7.11
C ALA A 314 -6.99 8.33 7.90
N PRO A 315 -6.85 9.63 7.58
CA PRO A 315 -5.82 10.47 8.19
C PRO A 315 -5.97 10.45 9.71
N ILE A 316 -4.84 10.28 10.41
CA ILE A 316 -4.79 10.34 11.87
C ILE A 316 -5.09 11.78 12.28
N ARG A 317 -6.16 11.95 13.06
CA ARG A 317 -6.61 13.25 13.56
C ARG A 317 -5.97 13.60 14.88
N ARG A 318 -5.80 12.60 15.75
CA ARG A 318 -5.27 12.77 17.10
C ARG A 318 -4.36 11.61 17.46
N VAL A 319 -3.24 11.95 18.08
CA VAL A 319 -2.33 11.00 18.71
C VAL A 319 -2.44 11.20 20.22
N THR A 320 -2.61 10.12 20.96
CA THR A 320 -2.57 10.11 22.42
C THR A 320 -1.38 9.28 22.87
N LEU A 321 -0.56 9.85 23.72
CA LEU A 321 0.62 9.22 24.29
C LEU A 321 0.40 9.03 25.79
N GLU A 322 0.67 7.84 26.28
CA GLU A 322 0.76 7.53 27.70
C GLU A 322 2.15 6.99 28.01
N ILE A 323 2.87 7.62 28.93
CA ILE A 323 4.21 7.21 29.38
C ILE A 323 4.23 7.08 30.89
N ASP A 324 4.85 6.00 31.37
CA ASP A 324 5.21 5.78 32.76
C ASP A 324 6.69 5.42 32.87
N ASN A 325 7.40 6.12 33.75
CA ASN A 325 8.82 5.92 34.09
C ASN A 325 9.00 5.50 35.56
N GLY A 326 8.06 4.71 36.10
CA GLY A 326 8.03 4.35 37.52
C GLY A 326 7.45 5.46 38.41
N SER A 327 6.69 6.37 37.80
CA SER A 327 5.99 7.45 38.51
C SER A 327 4.49 7.37 38.17
N ARG A 328 3.72 8.45 38.34
CA ARG A 328 2.33 8.44 37.86
C ARG A 328 2.33 8.56 36.33
N PRO A 329 1.55 7.74 35.60
CA PRO A 329 1.46 7.84 34.15
C PRO A 329 1.09 9.25 33.69
N VAL A 330 1.81 9.76 32.69
CA VAL A 330 1.55 11.04 32.04
C VAL A 330 0.84 10.76 30.72
N ARG A 331 -0.29 11.45 30.48
CA ARG A 331 -1.03 11.39 29.23
C ARG A 331 -0.97 12.72 28.51
N VAL A 332 -0.55 12.70 27.25
CA VAL A 332 -0.54 13.88 26.38
C VAL A 332 -1.25 13.56 25.07
N GLY A 333 -2.00 14.52 24.54
CA GLY A 333 -2.70 14.37 23.26
C GLY A 333 -2.35 15.53 22.33
N ALA A 334 -2.04 15.21 21.07
CA ALA A 334 -1.80 16.20 20.03
C ALA A 334 -2.81 16.03 18.89
N PHE A 335 -3.39 17.14 18.44
CA PHE A 335 -4.19 17.18 17.22
C PHE A 335 -3.27 17.47 16.04
N ILE A 336 -3.42 16.70 14.96
CA ILE A 336 -2.69 16.93 13.72
C ILE A 336 -3.53 17.88 12.88
N LYS A 337 -2.97 19.04 12.54
CA LYS A 337 -3.65 19.98 11.65
C LYS A 337 -3.71 19.37 10.25
N PRO A 338 -4.88 19.32 9.61
CA PRO A 338 -4.96 18.91 8.21
C PRO A 338 -4.10 19.86 7.37
N THR A 339 -3.32 19.31 6.45
CA THR A 339 -2.46 20.10 5.56
C THR A 339 -3.36 21.00 4.70
N PRO A 340 -3.23 22.34 4.80
CA PRO A 340 -4.04 23.24 3.99
C PRO A 340 -3.70 23.02 2.50
N GLY A 341 -4.70 22.55 1.74
CA GLY A 341 -4.57 22.27 0.30
C GLY A 341 -4.55 20.78 -0.07
N GLY A 342 -4.59 19.86 0.89
CA GLY A 342 -4.99 18.48 0.59
C GLY A 342 -6.50 18.45 0.40
N SER A 343 -6.98 18.43 -0.85
CA SER A 343 -8.38 18.08 -1.11
C SER A 343 -8.68 16.74 -0.43
N PRO A 344 -9.79 16.63 0.33
CA PRO A 344 -10.13 15.42 1.08
C PRO A 344 -10.29 14.19 0.18
#